data_AF-A0ABC9N591-F1
#
_entry.id   AF-A0ABC9N591-F1
#
_cell.length_a   1.000
_cell.length_b   1.000
_cell.length_c   1.000
_cell.angle_alpha   90.00
_cell.angle_beta   90.00
_cell.angle_gamma   90.00
#
_symmetry.space_group_name_H-M   'P 1'
#
loop_
_entity.id
_entity.type
_entity.pdbx_description
1 polymer ?
#
loop_
_entity_poly.entity_id
_entity_poly.type
_entity_poly.pdbx_seq_one_letter_code
_entity_poly.pdbx_strand_id
1 'polypeptide(L)' 'MQVTKVDVNEQNIQAVGFYKYIGFSVYKRSDLDGEGKEYPILHMQL' A
#
# COMPACT_ATOMS: atom_id res chain seq x y z
N MET A 1 15.46 4.20 13.34
CA MET A 1 14.75 3.06 12.72
C MET A 1 14.08 3.59 11.46
N GLN A 2 14.33 2.98 10.29
CA GLN A 2 13.70 3.39 9.03
C GLN A 2 12.42 2.57 8.80
N VAL A 3 11.37 3.20 8.26
CA VAL A 3 10.13 2.50 7.86
C VAL A 3 10.38 1.86 6.51
N THR A 4 10.23 0.54 6.42
CA THR A 4 10.47 -0.24 5.19
C THR A 4 9.24 -0.97 4.67
N LYS A 5 8.10 -0.90 5.38
CA LYS A 5 6.83 -1.53 4.97
C LYS A 5 5.68 -0.58 5.24
N VAL A 6 4.77 -0.48 4.28
CA VAL A 6 3.55 0.33 4.39
C VAL A 6 2.39 -0.39 3.72
N ASP A 7 1.20 -0.17 4.26
CA ASP A 7 -0.06 -0.60 3.66
C ASP A 7 -0.79 0.64 3.19
N VAL A 8 -1.22 0.65 1.93
CA VAL A 8 -1.92 1.78 1.32
C VAL A 8 -3.19 1.29 0.64
N ASN A 9 -4.29 1.98 0.84
CA ASN A 9 -5.50 1.71 0.06
C ASN A 9 -5.21 2.00 -1.43
N GLU A 10 -5.48 1.03 -2.30
CA GLU A 10 -5.23 1.10 -3.75
C GLU A 10 -5.92 2.30 -4.40
N GLN A 11 -7.09 2.69 -3.90
CA GLN A 11 -7.88 3.81 -4.40
C GLN A 11 -7.23 5.17 -4.06
N ASN A 12 -6.32 5.22 -3.08
CA ASN A 12 -5.55 6.43 -2.80
C ASN A 12 -4.36 6.56 -3.77
N ILE A 13 -4.69 6.87 -5.03
CA ILE A 13 -3.73 6.97 -6.14
C ILE A 13 -2.58 7.94 -5.81
N GLN A 14 -2.85 9.01 -5.06
CA GLN A 14 -1.84 9.97 -4.64
C GLN A 14 -0.81 9.35 -3.69
N ALA A 15 -1.26 8.64 -2.65
CA ALA A 15 -0.38 7.95 -1.72
C ALA A 15 0.40 6.81 -2.41
N VAL A 16 -0.24 6.06 -3.30
CA VAL A 16 0.43 5.02 -4.10
C VAL A 16 1.55 5.64 -4.95
N GLY A 17 1.28 6.76 -5.62
CA GLY A 17 2.28 7.49 -6.39
C GLY A 17 3.43 8.00 -5.53
N PHE A 18 3.12 8.58 -4.37
CA PHE A 18 4.12 9.06 -3.40
C PHE A 18 5.08 7.95 -2.95
N TYR A 19 4.56 6.79 -2.54
CA TYR A 19 5.41 5.69 -2.08
C TYR A 19 6.23 5.07 -3.21
N LYS A 20 5.65 4.93 -4.41
CA LYS A 20 6.40 4.50 -5.60
C LYS A 20 7.55 5.45 -5.92
N TYR A 21 7.32 6.76 -5.84
CA TYR A 21 8.36 7.77 -6.06
C TYR A 21 9.51 7.68 -5.05
N ILE A 22 9.21 7.33 -3.79
CA ILE A 22 10.23 7.11 -2.75
C ILE A 22 11.03 5.82 -2.98
N GLY A 23 10.53 4.91 -3.81
CA GLY A 23 11.18 3.63 -4.13
C GLY A 23 10.46 2.41 -3.59
N PHE A 24 9.33 2.58 -2.88
CA PHE A 24 8.55 1.43 -2.43
C PHE A 24 7.91 0.71 -3.62
N SER A 25 7.89 -0.62 -3.54
CA SER A 25 7.29 -1.51 -4.53
C SER A 25 6.17 -2.34 -3.90
N VAL A 26 5.09 -2.56 -4.64
CA VAL A 26 3.99 -3.44 -4.21
C VAL A 26 4.48 -4.89 -4.26
N TYR A 27 4.31 -5.63 -3.16
CA TYR A 27 4.63 -7.07 -3.11
C TYR A 27 3.40 -7.95 -2.88
N LYS A 28 2.28 -7.38 -2.43
CA LYS A 28 1.01 -8.06 -2.25
C LYS A 28 -0.16 -7.10 -2.40
N ARG A 29 -1.29 -7.60 -2.88
CA ARG A 29 -2.59 -6.94 -2.88
C ARG A 29 -3.59 -7.79 -2.10
N SER A 30 -4.44 -7.15 -1.32
CA SER A 30 -5.58 -7.78 -0.63
C SER A 30 -6.86 -7.13 -1.12
N ASP A 31 -7.88 -7.92 -1.46
CA ASP A 31 -9.16 -7.40 -1.97
C ASP A 31 -9.99 -6.72 -0.88
N LEU A 32 -9.82 -7.17 0.36
CA LEU A 32 -10.50 -6.65 1.54
C LEU A 32 -9.49 -6.00 2.50
N ASP A 33 -9.97 -5.05 3.29
CA ASP A 33 -9.23 -4.49 4.41
C ASP A 33 -9.25 -5.42 5.65
N GLY A 34 -8.63 -4.97 6.75
CA GLY A 34 -8.59 -5.71 8.01
C GLY A 34 -9.95 -5.88 8.69
N GLU A 35 -10.98 -5.16 8.27
CA GLU A 35 -12.37 -5.25 8.75
C GLU A 35 -13.28 -6.03 7.79
N GLY A 36 -12.75 -6.54 6.66
CA GLY A 36 -13.51 -7.27 5.65
C GLY A 36 -14.29 -6.39 4.67
N LYS A 37 -14.02 -5.08 4.61
CA LYS A 37 -14.65 -4.16 3.66
C LYS A 37 -13.92 -4.22 2.31
N GLU A 38 -14.64 -3.95 1.23
CA GLU A 38 -14.13 -3.92 -0.15
C GLU A 38 -13.25 -2.68 -0.43
N TYR A 39 -12.22 -2.51 0.38
CA TYR A 39 -11.19 -1.50 0.24
C TYR A 39 -9.86 -2.21 -0.05
N PRO A 40 -9.51 -2.40 -1.34
CA PRO A 40 -8.30 -3.12 -1.67
C PRO A 40 -7.06 -2.46 -1.10
N ILE A 41 -6.21 -3.24 -0.46
CA ILE A 41 -4.99 -2.77 0.18
C ILE A 41 -3.78 -3.26 -0.63
N LEU A 42 -2.87 -2.33 -0.94
CA LEU A 42 -1.55 -2.63 -1.46
C LEU A 42 -0.56 -2.67 -0.29
N HIS A 43 0.10 -3.81 -0.15
CA HIS A 43 1.23 -3.96 0.75
C HIS A 43 2.51 -3.62 -0.02
N MET A 44 3.24 -2.61 0.45
CA MET A 44 4.44 -2.10 -0.20
C MET A 44 5.66 -2.20 0.71
N GLN A 45 6.84 -2.32 0.10
CA GLN A 45 8.12 -2.34 0.82
C GLN A 45 9.19 -1.56 0.05
N LEU A 46 10.13 -0.96 0.79
CA LEU A 46 11.31 -0.27 0.24
C LEU A 46 12.44 -1.26 -0.07
#